data_AF-A0A397DQC6-F1
#
_entry.id   AF-A0A397DQC6-F1
#
_cell.length_a   1.000
_cell.length_b   1.000
_cell.length_c   1.000
_cell.angle_alpha   90.00
_cell.angle_beta   90.00
_cell.angle_gamma   90.00
#
_symmetry.space_group_name_H-M   'P 1'
#
loop_
_entity.id
_entity.type
_entity.pdbx_description
1 polymer ?
#
loop_
_entity_poly.entity_id
_entity_poly.type
_entity_poly.pdbx_seq_one_letter_code
_entity_poly.pdbx_strand_id
1 'polypeptide(L)'
;AFQEGVARTDLTSCLQLMHIQLHVLKVTDPMKHINLVESTHAFFKSQNEVKGVLGCLEVLLVYNINQFKAATNDHDNDPAAYLSALEDLWGQLRAVPFAPLEHEEKFGVLKLLQLHADFNVEHDSKDACRKVLHEVLALANSMAPIPPQHVIAEVYKKLTALSEDPAEQLENITAVEKSLRQFQIDVDARIQNDQKSEILTKIAGDIADTLCNKAFVQAEQGLIDDAEKTLEETSALCETNSIQNSRINCLSQIARGILCLKKGNQDGAEDNFRKGVALAEAVNDDEVLKQVHELVNDAKAKGGIQVTTNTPVKEAAQVPKKAAAAASTPKTYPGTAIRKKDAAGFDLSDHIPLLVFIAFLAIFFHLVSQ
;
A
#
# COMPACT_ATOMS: atom_id res chain seq x y z
N ALA A 1 11.48 46.28 -15.11
CA ALA A 1 11.72 45.14 -14.21
C ALA A 1 10.55 44.15 -14.16
N PHE A 2 9.48 44.33 -13.37
CA PHE A 2 8.34 43.38 -13.32
C PHE A 2 7.57 43.31 -14.65
N GLN A 3 7.13 44.46 -15.20
CA GLN A 3 6.51 44.53 -16.54
C GLN A 3 7.42 44.01 -17.67
N GLU A 4 8.74 44.09 -17.49
CA GLU A 4 9.72 43.65 -18.48
C GLU A 4 10.03 42.15 -18.36
N GLY A 5 9.90 41.57 -17.16
CA GLY A 5 9.90 40.13 -16.93
C GLY A 5 8.63 39.46 -17.43
N VAL A 6 7.47 40.13 -17.29
CA VAL A 6 6.16 39.69 -17.81
C VAL A 6 6.10 39.77 -19.34
N ALA A 7 6.68 40.78 -19.97
CA ALA A 7 6.73 40.91 -21.43
C ALA A 7 7.63 39.87 -22.14
N ARG A 8 8.43 39.11 -21.37
CA ARG A 8 9.34 38.06 -21.88
C ARG A 8 8.93 36.65 -21.44
N THR A 9 7.79 36.49 -20.77
CA THR A 9 7.40 35.18 -20.23
C THR A 9 6.83 34.32 -21.34
N ASP A 10 7.61 33.35 -21.82
CA ASP A 10 7.17 32.33 -22.74
C ASP A 10 6.46 31.17 -22.02
N LEU A 11 5.79 30.29 -22.77
CA LEU A 11 5.05 29.15 -22.23
C LEU A 11 5.95 28.24 -21.36
N THR A 12 7.21 28.04 -21.74
CA THR A 12 8.18 27.22 -20.99
C THR A 12 8.42 27.81 -19.60
N SER A 13 8.61 29.13 -19.53
CA SER A 13 8.80 29.84 -18.27
C SER A 13 7.55 29.74 -17.37
N CYS A 14 6.35 29.79 -17.96
CA CYS A 14 5.09 29.60 -17.23
C CYS A 14 4.96 28.18 -16.66
N LEU A 15 5.28 27.16 -17.47
CA LEU A 15 5.27 25.75 -17.03
C LEU A 15 6.25 25.51 -15.88
N GLN A 16 7.46 26.06 -15.98
CA GLN A 16 8.46 25.95 -14.91
C GLN A 16 7.98 26.61 -13.61
N LEU A 17 7.39 27.80 -13.69
CA LEU A 17 6.81 28.48 -12.51
C LEU A 17 5.67 27.67 -11.89
N MET A 18 4.81 27.03 -12.70
CA MET A 18 3.73 26.16 -12.19
C MET A 18 4.26 24.90 -11.51
N HIS A 19 5.32 24.30 -12.05
CA HIS A 19 6.00 23.17 -11.40
C HIS A 19 6.64 23.59 -10.07
N ILE A 20 7.27 24.76 -10.02
CA ILE A 20 7.80 25.33 -8.76
C ILE A 20 6.66 25.58 -7.77
N GLN A 21 5.55 26.17 -8.21
CA GLN A 21 4.37 26.40 -7.37
C GLN A 21 3.85 25.09 -6.78
N LEU A 22 3.65 24.07 -7.62
CA LEU A 22 3.19 22.76 -7.17
C LEU A 22 4.18 22.12 -6.18
N HIS A 23 5.48 22.25 -6.43
CA HIS A 23 6.50 21.75 -5.50
C HIS A 23 6.44 22.46 -4.15
N VAL A 24 6.37 23.80 -4.14
CA VAL A 24 6.23 24.59 -2.90
C VAL A 24 4.97 24.19 -2.15
N LEU A 25 3.84 24.05 -2.85
CA LEU A 25 2.57 23.61 -2.26
C LEU A 25 2.70 22.24 -1.62
N LYS A 26 3.38 21.28 -2.26
CA LYS A 26 3.60 19.94 -1.69
C LYS A 26 4.46 19.96 -0.41
N VAL A 27 5.32 20.96 -0.24
CA VAL A 27 6.23 21.08 0.92
C VAL A 27 5.63 21.88 2.08
N THR A 28 4.74 22.86 1.81
CA THR A 28 4.13 23.69 2.86
C THR A 28 2.89 23.02 3.46
N ASP A 29 1.75 23.14 2.77
CA ASP A 29 0.46 22.52 3.12
C ASP A 29 -0.47 22.64 1.91
N PRO A 30 -0.47 21.65 1.00
CA PRO A 30 -1.23 21.76 -0.24
C PRO A 30 -2.74 21.75 0.03
N MET A 31 -3.18 21.20 1.18
CA MET A 31 -4.58 21.08 1.55
C MET A 31 -5.21 22.43 1.91
N LYS A 32 -4.42 23.37 2.46
CA LYS A 32 -4.87 24.76 2.73
C LYS A 32 -5.05 25.61 1.48
N HIS A 33 -4.50 25.17 0.35
CA HIS A 33 -4.51 25.92 -0.91
C HIS A 33 -5.15 25.10 -2.04
N ILE A 34 -6.18 24.31 -1.74
CA ILE A 34 -6.76 23.38 -2.71
C ILE A 34 -7.27 24.06 -3.99
N ASN A 35 -7.90 25.24 -3.88
CA ASN A 35 -8.35 26.03 -5.04
C ASN A 35 -7.18 26.42 -5.97
N LEU A 36 -6.00 26.63 -5.40
CA LEU A 36 -4.79 26.92 -6.17
C LEU A 36 -4.33 25.67 -6.92
N VAL A 37 -4.36 24.51 -6.27
CA VAL A 37 -4.05 23.21 -6.90
C VAL A 37 -5.04 22.91 -8.04
N GLU A 38 -6.32 23.16 -7.86
CA GLU A 38 -7.34 23.01 -8.92
C GLU A 38 -7.07 23.93 -10.13
N SER A 39 -6.70 25.18 -9.86
CA SER A 39 -6.34 26.14 -10.92
C SER A 39 -5.07 25.70 -11.66
N THR A 40 -4.05 25.23 -10.93
CA THR A 40 -2.81 24.67 -11.51
C THR A 40 -3.10 23.41 -12.32
N HIS A 41 -3.99 22.54 -11.85
CA HIS A 41 -4.42 21.35 -12.56
C HIS A 41 -5.08 21.70 -13.90
N ALA A 42 -6.03 22.65 -13.89
CA ALA A 42 -6.69 23.13 -15.10
C ALA A 42 -5.68 23.73 -16.10
N PHE A 43 -4.69 24.47 -15.61
CA PHE A 43 -3.61 25.00 -16.44
C PHE A 43 -2.79 23.88 -17.09
N PHE A 44 -2.24 22.93 -16.31
CA PHE A 44 -1.46 21.82 -16.87
C PHE A 44 -2.25 21.00 -17.88
N LYS A 45 -3.54 20.75 -17.60
CA LYS A 45 -4.45 20.07 -18.54
C LYS A 45 -4.60 20.83 -19.86
N SER A 46 -4.76 22.16 -19.80
CA SER A 46 -4.86 23.01 -21.01
C SER A 46 -3.59 22.99 -21.87
N GLN A 47 -2.44 22.72 -21.25
CA GLN A 47 -1.13 22.66 -21.93
C GLN A 47 -0.71 21.23 -22.29
N ASN A 48 -1.56 20.22 -22.03
CA ASN A 48 -1.22 18.80 -22.14
C ASN A 48 0.06 18.40 -21.39
N GLU A 49 0.35 19.07 -20.26
CA GLU A 49 1.54 18.78 -19.46
C GLU A 49 1.21 17.69 -18.44
N VAL A 50 1.54 16.44 -18.80
CA VAL A 50 1.06 15.26 -18.06
C VAL A 50 1.68 15.15 -16.67
N LYS A 51 2.96 15.47 -16.51
CA LYS A 51 3.66 15.36 -15.23
C LYS A 51 3.01 16.24 -14.15
N GLY A 52 2.68 17.47 -14.51
CA GLY A 52 1.99 18.45 -13.71
C GLY A 52 0.54 18.04 -13.42
N VAL A 53 -0.17 17.49 -14.43
CA VAL A 53 -1.51 16.91 -14.22
C VAL A 53 -1.46 15.81 -13.16
N LEU A 54 -0.58 14.81 -13.31
CA LEU A 54 -0.43 13.72 -12.33
C LEU A 54 -0.05 14.24 -10.95
N GLY A 55 0.84 15.23 -10.90
CA GLY A 55 1.26 15.86 -9.66
C GLY A 55 0.12 16.57 -8.92
N CYS A 56 -0.83 17.18 -9.65
CA CYS A 56 -2.02 17.78 -9.07
C CYS A 56 -3.08 16.74 -8.69
N LEU A 57 -3.31 15.74 -9.54
CA LEU A 57 -4.23 14.63 -9.25
C LEU A 57 -3.88 13.95 -7.92
N GLU A 58 -2.59 13.69 -7.67
CA GLU A 58 -2.13 13.13 -6.38
C GLU A 58 -2.65 13.93 -5.18
N VAL A 59 -2.53 15.26 -5.23
CA VAL A 59 -2.96 16.15 -4.15
C VAL A 59 -4.48 16.18 -4.03
N LEU A 60 -5.18 16.36 -5.15
CA LEU A 60 -6.65 16.47 -5.18
C LEU A 60 -7.32 15.18 -4.71
N LEU A 61 -6.78 14.02 -5.07
CA LEU A 61 -7.27 12.72 -4.64
C LEU A 61 -7.11 12.54 -3.13
N VAL A 62 -5.91 12.79 -2.60
CA VAL A 62 -5.66 12.68 -1.16
C VAL A 62 -6.53 13.67 -0.37
N TYR A 63 -6.72 14.89 -0.89
CA TYR A 63 -7.62 15.87 -0.29
C TYR A 63 -9.04 15.32 -0.19
N ASN A 64 -9.62 14.89 -1.31
CA ASN A 64 -11.02 14.44 -1.35
C ASN A 64 -11.23 13.14 -0.57
N ILE A 65 -10.25 12.22 -0.53
CA ILE A 65 -10.30 11.04 0.35
C ILE A 65 -10.37 11.45 1.81
N ASN A 66 -9.54 12.42 2.23
CA ASN A 66 -9.52 12.90 3.62
C ASN A 66 -10.83 13.62 3.98
N GLN A 67 -11.37 14.45 3.08
CA GLN A 67 -12.65 15.12 3.29
C GLN A 67 -13.81 14.11 3.33
N PHE A 68 -13.82 13.12 2.45
CA PHE A 68 -14.80 12.03 2.48
C PHE A 68 -14.77 11.28 3.82
N LYS A 69 -13.58 10.90 4.29
CA LYS A 69 -13.41 10.24 5.59
C LYS A 69 -13.85 11.13 6.75
N ALA A 70 -13.57 12.42 6.71
CA ALA A 70 -14.00 13.37 7.74
C ALA A 70 -15.53 13.53 7.75
N ALA A 71 -16.14 13.75 6.57
CA ALA A 71 -17.58 13.89 6.40
C ALA A 71 -18.34 12.62 6.81
N THR A 72 -17.80 11.43 6.55
CA THR A 72 -18.44 10.17 6.97
C THR A 72 -18.53 10.03 8.50
N ASN A 73 -17.65 10.71 9.24
CA ASN A 73 -17.63 10.70 10.71
C ASN A 73 -18.41 11.88 11.33
N ASP A 74 -18.94 12.79 10.52
CA ASP A 74 -19.64 14.00 10.96
C ASP A 74 -21.05 14.05 10.37
N HIS A 75 -22.07 14.09 11.23
CA HIS A 75 -23.47 14.01 10.80
C HIS A 75 -23.96 15.24 10.04
N ASP A 76 -23.22 16.35 10.07
CA ASP A 76 -23.60 17.62 9.44
C ASP A 76 -23.00 17.81 8.02
N ASN A 77 -22.14 16.90 7.57
CA ASN A 77 -21.49 16.98 6.25
C ASN A 77 -22.01 15.89 5.29
N ASP A 78 -22.18 16.25 4.02
CA ASP A 78 -22.60 15.31 2.97
C ASP A 78 -21.38 14.64 2.30
N PRO A 79 -21.07 13.37 2.59
CA PRO A 79 -19.95 12.67 1.95
C PRO A 79 -20.16 12.43 0.45
N ALA A 80 -21.39 12.53 -0.07
CA ALA A 80 -21.68 12.25 -1.48
C ALA A 80 -20.99 13.23 -2.44
N ALA A 81 -20.83 14.48 -2.04
CA ALA A 81 -20.12 15.49 -2.85
C ALA A 81 -18.66 15.12 -3.07
N TYR A 82 -17.97 14.66 -2.01
CA TYR A 82 -16.56 14.24 -2.09
C TYR A 82 -16.41 12.93 -2.83
N LEU A 83 -17.37 12.00 -2.71
CA LEU A 83 -17.38 10.77 -3.48
C LEU A 83 -17.51 11.06 -4.99
N SER A 84 -18.43 11.95 -5.38
CA SER A 84 -18.60 12.35 -6.78
C SER A 84 -17.35 13.04 -7.34
N ALA A 85 -16.69 13.89 -6.54
CA ALA A 85 -15.41 14.49 -6.92
C ALA A 85 -14.31 13.44 -7.11
N LEU A 86 -14.24 12.42 -6.25
CA LEU A 86 -13.31 11.30 -6.39
C LEU A 86 -13.56 10.52 -7.69
N GLU A 87 -14.81 10.19 -8.00
CA GLU A 87 -15.16 9.49 -9.25
C GLU A 87 -14.69 10.24 -10.49
N ASP A 88 -14.86 11.57 -10.54
CA ASP A 88 -14.36 12.39 -11.63
C ASP A 88 -12.83 12.37 -11.70
N LEU A 89 -12.13 12.56 -10.58
CA LEU A 89 -10.67 12.51 -10.52
C LEU A 89 -10.11 11.14 -10.92
N TRP A 90 -10.76 10.04 -10.55
CA TRP A 90 -10.43 8.69 -11.00
C TRP A 90 -10.64 8.50 -12.50
N GLY A 91 -11.68 9.10 -13.06
CA GLY A 91 -11.91 9.15 -14.51
C GLY A 91 -10.81 9.93 -15.24
N GLN A 92 -10.42 11.08 -14.69
CA GLN A 92 -9.34 11.90 -15.24
C GLN A 92 -7.98 11.19 -15.21
N LEU A 93 -7.67 10.47 -14.12
CA LEU A 93 -6.46 9.64 -14.03
C LEU A 93 -6.41 8.59 -15.14
N ARG A 94 -7.53 7.90 -15.40
CA ARG A 94 -7.62 6.87 -16.45
C ARG A 94 -7.60 7.44 -17.86
N ALA A 95 -7.95 8.71 -18.03
CA ALA A 95 -7.87 9.40 -19.31
C ALA A 95 -6.43 9.80 -19.68
N VAL A 96 -5.47 9.73 -18.75
CA VAL A 96 -4.06 9.99 -19.04
C VAL A 96 -3.51 8.91 -19.98
N PRO A 97 -2.97 9.27 -21.17
CA PRO A 97 -2.50 8.28 -22.13
C PRO A 97 -1.24 7.59 -21.60
N PHE A 98 -1.37 6.35 -21.14
CA PHE A 98 -0.29 5.62 -20.45
C PHE A 98 0.91 5.26 -21.34
N ALA A 99 0.68 4.85 -22.59
CA ALA A 99 1.72 4.37 -23.49
C ALA A 99 2.88 5.37 -23.74
N PRO A 100 2.62 6.66 -24.08
CA PRO A 100 3.67 7.64 -24.34
C PRO A 100 4.40 8.18 -23.11
N LEU A 101 3.97 7.83 -21.89
CA LEU A 101 4.57 8.34 -20.66
C LEU A 101 6.00 7.82 -20.43
N GLU A 102 6.82 8.65 -19.81
CA GLU A 102 8.11 8.24 -19.26
C GLU A 102 7.93 7.37 -18.01
N HIS A 103 9.02 6.72 -17.59
CA HIS A 103 8.97 5.75 -16.49
C HIS A 103 8.43 6.36 -15.18
N GLU A 104 8.91 7.54 -14.79
CA GLU A 104 8.49 8.24 -13.57
C GLU A 104 6.97 8.49 -13.55
N GLU A 105 6.41 8.91 -14.68
CA GLU A 105 4.99 9.23 -14.84
C GLU A 105 4.13 7.96 -14.84
N LYS A 106 4.61 6.88 -15.49
CA LYS A 106 3.97 5.55 -15.43
C LYS A 106 3.88 5.06 -13.99
N PHE A 107 4.96 5.19 -13.21
CA PHE A 107 4.93 4.87 -11.78
C PHE A 107 3.93 5.74 -11.02
N GLY A 108 3.84 7.04 -11.34
CA GLY A 108 2.83 7.94 -10.78
C GLY A 108 1.41 7.43 -11.02
N VAL A 109 1.08 7.03 -12.26
CA VAL A 109 -0.24 6.45 -12.59
C VAL A 109 -0.52 5.18 -11.80
N LEU A 110 0.43 4.24 -11.78
CA LEU A 110 0.28 2.97 -11.04
C LEU A 110 0.05 3.22 -9.54
N LYS A 111 0.79 4.15 -8.94
CA LYS A 111 0.63 4.54 -7.52
C LYS A 111 -0.77 5.10 -7.24
N LEU A 112 -1.27 5.99 -8.10
CA LEU A 112 -2.59 6.60 -7.92
C LEU A 112 -3.74 5.60 -8.15
N LEU A 113 -3.57 4.64 -9.07
CA LEU A 113 -4.53 3.54 -9.22
C LEU A 113 -4.51 2.59 -8.01
N GLN A 114 -3.34 2.32 -7.42
CA GLN A 114 -3.27 1.57 -6.16
C GLN A 114 -3.95 2.32 -5.00
N LEU A 115 -3.84 3.65 -4.93
CA LEU A 115 -4.58 4.46 -3.97
C LEU A 115 -6.10 4.32 -4.16
N HIS A 116 -6.58 4.25 -5.40
CA HIS A 116 -7.98 3.98 -5.69
C HIS A 116 -8.40 2.56 -5.26
N ALA A 117 -7.55 1.55 -5.46
CA ALA A 117 -7.81 0.20 -4.95
C ALA A 117 -7.92 0.18 -3.41
N ASP A 118 -7.03 0.89 -2.72
CA ASP A 118 -7.04 1.00 -1.25
C ASP A 118 -8.29 1.76 -0.75
N PHE A 119 -8.74 2.77 -1.48
CA PHE A 119 -10.02 3.43 -1.21
C PHE A 119 -11.20 2.46 -1.34
N ASN A 120 -11.25 1.67 -2.41
CA ASN A 120 -12.36 0.76 -2.69
C ASN A 120 -12.48 -0.37 -1.66
N VAL A 121 -11.37 -0.91 -1.13
CA VAL A 121 -11.44 -1.95 -0.10
C VAL A 121 -12.00 -1.41 1.22
N GLU A 122 -11.77 -0.13 1.53
CA GLU A 122 -12.28 0.51 2.74
C GLU A 122 -13.73 0.99 2.61
N HIS A 123 -14.16 1.40 1.42
CA HIS A 123 -15.35 2.24 1.25
C HIS A 123 -16.34 1.81 0.15
N ASP A 124 -16.00 0.84 -0.69
CA ASP A 124 -16.89 0.30 -1.73
C ASP A 124 -17.05 -1.21 -1.54
N SER A 125 -16.17 -1.99 -2.17
CA SER A 125 -16.26 -3.45 -2.19
C SER A 125 -14.92 -4.10 -2.54
N LYS A 126 -14.73 -5.34 -2.08
CA LYS A 126 -13.59 -6.18 -2.46
C LYS A 126 -13.52 -6.36 -3.98
N ASP A 127 -14.66 -6.47 -4.67
CA ASP A 127 -14.73 -6.63 -6.13
C ASP A 127 -14.29 -5.37 -6.87
N ALA A 128 -14.70 -4.18 -6.41
CA ALA A 128 -14.22 -2.92 -6.97
C ALA A 128 -12.71 -2.77 -6.78
N CYS A 129 -12.18 -3.13 -5.61
CA CYS A 129 -10.75 -3.16 -5.35
C CYS A 129 -10.01 -4.11 -6.32
N ARG A 130 -10.48 -5.37 -6.46
CA ARG A 130 -9.91 -6.38 -7.37
C ARG A 130 -9.86 -5.89 -8.81
N LYS A 131 -10.92 -5.26 -9.31
CA LYS A 131 -10.95 -4.69 -10.67
C LYS A 131 -9.83 -3.68 -10.90
N VAL A 132 -9.62 -2.77 -9.96
CA VAL A 132 -8.55 -1.76 -10.05
C VAL A 132 -7.17 -2.41 -9.93
N LEU A 133 -6.99 -3.41 -9.07
CA LEU A 133 -5.72 -4.13 -8.97
C LEU A 133 -5.36 -4.87 -10.28
N HIS A 134 -6.34 -5.49 -10.96
CA HIS A 134 -6.09 -6.09 -12.27
C HIS A 134 -5.77 -5.05 -13.35
N GLU A 135 -6.35 -3.85 -13.29
CA GLU A 135 -5.98 -2.72 -14.15
C GLU A 135 -4.51 -2.32 -13.92
N VAL A 136 -4.07 -2.22 -12.66
CA VAL A 136 -2.66 -1.95 -12.30
C VAL A 136 -1.75 -3.05 -12.85
N LEU A 137 -2.11 -4.33 -12.72
CA LEU A 137 -1.34 -5.43 -13.29
C LEU A 137 -1.22 -5.33 -14.80
N ALA A 138 -2.31 -5.04 -15.52
CA ALA A 138 -2.29 -4.92 -16.97
C ALA A 138 -1.34 -3.80 -17.42
N LEU A 139 -1.41 -2.64 -16.78
CA LEU A 139 -0.54 -1.50 -17.07
C LEU A 139 0.92 -1.79 -16.71
N ALA A 140 1.19 -2.33 -15.51
CA ALA A 140 2.54 -2.67 -15.08
C ALA A 140 3.21 -3.68 -16.01
N ASN A 141 2.51 -4.74 -16.42
CA ASN A 141 3.03 -5.73 -17.36
C ASN A 141 3.28 -5.17 -18.77
N SER A 142 2.61 -4.09 -19.15
CA SER A 142 2.83 -3.42 -20.44
C SER A 142 4.06 -2.49 -20.45
N MET A 143 4.68 -2.22 -19.30
CA MET A 143 5.83 -1.31 -19.21
C MET A 143 7.07 -1.93 -19.86
N ALA A 144 7.70 -1.16 -20.75
CA ALA A 144 8.95 -1.49 -21.42
C ALA A 144 10.07 -0.53 -20.96
N PRO A 145 11.34 -0.99 -20.88
CA PRO A 145 11.83 -2.30 -21.32
C PRO A 145 11.65 -3.42 -20.28
N ILE A 146 11.39 -3.10 -19.02
CA ILE A 146 11.11 -4.10 -17.98
C ILE A 146 9.89 -3.69 -17.18
N PRO A 147 8.94 -4.62 -16.94
CA PRO A 147 7.85 -4.43 -16.00
C PRO A 147 8.34 -4.18 -14.56
N PRO A 148 7.70 -3.29 -13.79
CA PRO A 148 8.08 -3.02 -12.40
C PRO A 148 7.68 -4.18 -11.48
N GLN A 149 8.56 -5.18 -11.38
CA GLN A 149 8.28 -6.42 -10.66
C GLN A 149 7.91 -6.22 -9.18
N HIS A 150 8.46 -5.20 -8.52
CA HIS A 150 8.10 -4.85 -7.14
C HIS A 150 6.63 -4.40 -7.02
N VAL A 151 6.11 -3.62 -7.98
CA VAL A 151 4.70 -3.22 -8.03
C VAL A 151 3.81 -4.43 -8.32
N ILE A 152 4.22 -5.28 -9.27
CA ILE A 152 3.47 -6.50 -9.61
C ILE A 152 3.35 -7.42 -8.39
N ALA A 153 4.46 -7.63 -7.67
CA ALA A 153 4.47 -8.41 -6.44
C ALA A 153 3.56 -7.81 -5.36
N GLU A 154 3.61 -6.49 -5.16
CA GLU A 154 2.72 -5.79 -4.20
C GLU A 154 1.24 -5.98 -4.55
N VAL A 155 0.88 -5.86 -5.82
CA VAL A 155 -0.50 -6.04 -6.27
C VAL A 155 -0.99 -7.47 -6.04
N TYR A 156 -0.18 -8.49 -6.36
CA TYR A 156 -0.55 -9.88 -6.06
C TYR A 156 -0.62 -10.17 -4.55
N LYS A 157 0.18 -9.50 -3.70
CA LYS A 157 0.01 -9.58 -2.24
C LYS A 157 -1.36 -9.03 -1.81
N LYS A 158 -1.80 -7.90 -2.37
CA LYS A 158 -3.14 -7.34 -2.12
C LYS A 158 -4.25 -8.29 -2.62
N LEU A 159 -4.11 -8.86 -3.82
CA LEU A 159 -5.07 -9.85 -4.35
C LEU A 159 -5.14 -11.11 -3.48
N THR A 160 -4.02 -11.58 -2.95
CA THR A 160 -3.98 -12.70 -2.00
C THR A 160 -4.80 -12.39 -0.75
N ALA A 161 -4.63 -11.19 -0.17
CA ALA A 161 -5.35 -10.76 1.02
C ALA A 161 -6.87 -10.57 0.79
N LEU A 162 -7.28 -10.31 -0.46
CA LEU A 162 -8.70 -10.22 -0.85
C LEU A 162 -9.31 -11.58 -1.19
N SER A 163 -8.52 -12.64 -1.28
CA SER A 163 -8.97 -13.97 -1.64
C SER A 163 -9.39 -14.78 -0.42
N GLU A 164 -10.54 -15.43 -0.55
CA GLU A 164 -11.08 -16.39 0.42
C GLU A 164 -10.93 -17.83 -0.08
N ASP A 165 -10.52 -18.02 -1.34
CA ASP A 165 -10.27 -19.33 -1.96
C ASP A 165 -8.78 -19.69 -1.83
N PRO A 166 -8.42 -20.76 -1.10
CA PRO A 166 -7.03 -21.21 -0.98
C PRO A 166 -6.33 -21.49 -2.31
N ALA A 167 -7.06 -21.92 -3.35
CA ALA A 167 -6.48 -22.16 -4.66
C ALA A 167 -6.04 -20.84 -5.34
N GLU A 168 -6.92 -19.84 -5.33
CA GLU A 168 -6.61 -18.48 -5.80
C GLU A 168 -5.50 -17.81 -4.95
N GLN A 169 -5.51 -17.99 -3.63
CA GLN A 169 -4.42 -17.53 -2.76
C GLN A 169 -3.08 -18.14 -3.19
N LEU A 170 -3.03 -19.45 -3.46
CA LEU A 170 -1.81 -20.13 -3.89
C LEU A 170 -1.32 -19.63 -5.26
N GLU A 171 -2.24 -19.41 -6.21
CA GLU A 171 -1.92 -18.83 -7.51
C GLU A 171 -1.30 -17.44 -7.36
N ASN A 172 -1.93 -16.56 -6.59
CA ASN A 172 -1.44 -15.20 -6.33
C ASN A 172 -0.08 -15.22 -5.63
N ILE A 173 0.11 -16.03 -4.58
CA ILE A 173 1.40 -16.14 -3.87
C ILE A 173 2.50 -16.66 -4.81
N THR A 174 2.18 -17.60 -5.69
CA THR A 174 3.13 -18.09 -6.71
C THR A 174 3.50 -16.98 -7.70
N ALA A 175 2.56 -16.10 -8.05
CA ALA A 175 2.83 -14.92 -8.87
C ALA A 175 3.70 -13.89 -8.12
N VAL A 176 3.47 -13.66 -6.82
CA VAL A 176 4.34 -12.83 -5.96
C VAL A 176 5.77 -13.37 -5.99
N GLU A 177 5.95 -14.68 -5.75
CA GLU A 177 7.27 -15.32 -5.74
C GLU A 177 7.99 -15.12 -7.07
N LYS A 178 7.32 -15.39 -8.19
CA LYS A 178 7.87 -15.22 -9.54
C LYS A 178 8.32 -13.78 -9.78
N SER A 179 7.50 -12.80 -9.42
CA SER A 179 7.85 -11.39 -9.57
C SER A 179 9.01 -10.97 -8.69
N LEU A 180 9.06 -11.39 -7.42
CA LEU A 180 10.18 -11.06 -6.54
C LEU A 180 11.51 -11.68 -7.01
N ARG A 181 11.49 -12.91 -7.53
CA ARG A 181 12.69 -13.53 -8.13
C ARG A 181 13.14 -12.79 -9.38
N GLN A 182 12.22 -12.39 -10.24
CA GLN A 182 12.56 -11.56 -11.40
C GLN A 182 13.13 -10.20 -10.96
N PHE A 183 12.55 -9.58 -9.93
CA PHE A 183 13.07 -8.34 -9.36
C PHE A 183 14.49 -8.51 -8.82
N GLN A 184 14.77 -9.63 -8.14
CA GLN A 184 16.12 -9.97 -7.66
C GLN A 184 17.12 -10.05 -8.82
N ILE A 185 16.77 -10.73 -9.91
CA ILE A 185 17.60 -10.84 -11.12
C ILE A 185 17.83 -9.46 -11.74
N ASP A 186 16.79 -8.64 -11.85
CA ASP A 186 16.88 -7.31 -12.45
C ASP A 186 17.78 -6.37 -11.62
N VAL A 187 17.64 -6.40 -10.30
CA VAL A 187 18.49 -5.64 -9.37
C VAL A 187 19.93 -6.11 -9.46
N ASP A 188 20.17 -7.42 -9.44
CA ASP A 188 21.52 -7.97 -9.50
C ASP A 188 22.25 -7.56 -10.80
N ALA A 189 21.54 -7.59 -11.92
CA ALA A 189 22.10 -7.24 -13.22
C ALA A 189 22.36 -5.72 -13.39
N ARG A 190 21.52 -4.85 -12.81
CA ARG A 190 21.45 -3.43 -13.22
C ARG A 190 21.90 -2.44 -12.16
N ILE A 191 21.71 -2.76 -10.89
CA ILE A 191 22.13 -1.88 -9.81
C ILE A 191 23.59 -2.18 -9.49
N GLN A 192 24.44 -1.16 -9.62
CA GLN A 192 25.90 -1.26 -9.42
C GLN A 192 26.42 -0.28 -8.37
N ASN A 193 25.51 0.28 -7.56
CA ASN A 193 25.86 1.17 -6.46
C ASN A 193 26.00 0.39 -5.14
N ASP A 194 26.42 1.11 -4.10
CA ASP A 194 26.59 0.61 -2.74
C ASP A 194 25.29 0.06 -2.11
N GLN A 195 24.12 0.51 -2.57
CA GLN A 195 22.82 0.03 -2.10
C GLN A 195 22.44 -1.35 -2.64
N LYS A 196 23.15 -1.89 -3.65
CA LYS A 196 22.83 -3.18 -4.30
C LYS A 196 22.65 -4.31 -3.28
N SER A 197 23.62 -4.48 -2.38
CA SER A 197 23.63 -5.57 -1.40
C SER A 197 22.46 -5.46 -0.42
N GLU A 198 22.15 -4.25 0.03
CA GLU A 198 21.03 -3.98 0.93
C GLU A 198 19.70 -4.31 0.24
N ILE A 199 19.52 -3.87 -1.01
CA ILE A 199 18.31 -4.15 -1.79
C ILE A 199 18.15 -5.65 -2.01
N LEU A 200 19.21 -6.38 -2.39
CA LEU A 200 19.16 -7.83 -2.59
C LEU A 200 18.82 -8.59 -1.30
N THR A 201 19.37 -8.15 -0.17
CA THR A 201 19.07 -8.72 1.16
C THR A 201 17.58 -8.52 1.50
N LYS A 202 17.04 -7.32 1.22
CA LYS A 202 15.61 -7.04 1.43
C LYS A 202 14.73 -7.91 0.54
N ILE A 203 15.07 -8.05 -0.74
CA ILE A 203 14.35 -8.91 -1.68
C ILE A 203 14.38 -10.37 -1.23
N ALA A 204 15.54 -10.86 -0.75
CA ALA A 204 15.63 -12.22 -0.21
C ALA A 204 14.71 -12.41 1.02
N GLY A 205 14.62 -11.40 1.89
CA GLY A 205 13.64 -11.37 2.99
C GLY A 205 12.19 -11.45 2.52
N ASP A 206 11.83 -10.67 1.49
CA ASP A 206 10.48 -10.67 0.91
C ASP A 206 10.14 -12.01 0.23
N ILE A 207 11.12 -12.65 -0.43
CA ILE A 207 10.96 -13.99 -1.01
C ILE A 207 10.76 -15.02 0.10
N ALA A 208 11.56 -14.97 1.17
CA ALA A 208 11.42 -15.90 2.30
C ALA A 208 10.05 -15.80 2.98
N ASP A 209 9.54 -14.59 3.20
CA ASP A 209 8.18 -14.38 3.74
C ASP A 209 7.11 -14.94 2.77
N THR A 210 7.28 -14.71 1.47
CA THR A 210 6.37 -15.22 0.44
C THR A 210 6.35 -16.76 0.40
N LEU A 211 7.52 -17.41 0.43
CA LEU A 211 7.63 -18.87 0.45
C LEU A 211 7.02 -19.46 1.74
N CYS A 212 7.19 -18.79 2.88
CA CYS A 212 6.57 -19.23 4.12
C CYS A 212 5.03 -19.21 4.04
N ASN A 213 4.45 -18.12 3.51
CA ASN A 213 3.01 -18.03 3.27
C ASN A 213 2.54 -19.09 2.25
N LYS A 214 3.34 -19.34 1.20
CA LYS A 214 3.06 -20.37 0.19
C LYS A 214 3.00 -21.77 0.82
N ALA A 215 4.00 -22.11 1.64
CA ALA A 215 4.06 -23.39 2.34
C ALA A 215 2.88 -23.60 3.27
N PHE A 216 2.46 -22.56 4.00
CA PHE A 216 1.27 -22.61 4.83
C PHE A 216 0.02 -22.95 4.02
N VAL A 217 -0.22 -22.24 2.91
CA VAL A 217 -1.38 -22.46 2.04
C VAL A 217 -1.34 -23.84 1.36
N GLN A 218 -0.16 -24.30 0.94
CA GLN A 218 0.03 -25.66 0.41
C GLN A 218 -0.29 -26.73 1.47
N ALA A 219 0.18 -26.54 2.71
CA ALA A 219 -0.08 -27.46 3.80
C ALA A 219 -1.57 -27.54 4.16
N GLU A 220 -2.27 -26.41 4.23
CA GLU A 220 -3.72 -26.36 4.46
C GLU A 220 -4.50 -27.15 3.39
N GLN A 221 -4.12 -26.99 2.12
CA GLN A 221 -4.67 -27.71 0.98
C GLN A 221 -4.28 -29.19 0.90
N GLY A 222 -3.33 -29.65 1.73
CA GLY A 222 -2.84 -31.03 1.70
C GLY A 222 -1.86 -31.32 0.56
N LEU A 223 -1.26 -30.28 -0.03
CA LEU A 223 -0.16 -30.41 -1.00
C LEU A 223 1.15 -30.68 -0.25
N ILE A 224 1.26 -31.89 0.30
CA ILE A 224 2.30 -32.26 1.27
C ILE A 224 3.71 -32.07 0.70
N ASP A 225 4.00 -32.69 -0.45
CA ASP A 225 5.35 -32.68 -1.02
C ASP A 225 5.79 -31.26 -1.44
N ASP A 226 4.85 -30.47 -1.98
CA ASP A 226 5.12 -29.09 -2.39
C ASP A 226 5.39 -28.18 -1.19
N ALA A 227 4.63 -28.35 -0.10
CA ALA A 227 4.82 -27.60 1.14
C ALA A 227 6.17 -27.93 1.81
N GLU A 228 6.57 -29.20 1.83
CA GLU A 228 7.88 -29.60 2.38
C GLU A 228 9.02 -28.99 1.59
N LYS A 229 8.97 -29.11 0.26
CA LYS A 229 9.97 -28.50 -0.62
C LYS A 229 10.05 -26.98 -0.44
N THR A 230 8.90 -26.32 -0.31
CA THR A 230 8.84 -24.86 -0.11
C THR A 230 9.40 -24.45 1.26
N LEU A 231 9.17 -25.24 2.31
CA LEU A 231 9.77 -25.02 3.64
C LEU A 231 11.28 -25.23 3.65
N GLU A 232 11.77 -26.26 2.96
CA GLU A 232 13.22 -26.49 2.78
C GLU A 232 13.88 -25.32 2.06
N GLU A 233 13.25 -24.83 0.98
CA GLU A 233 13.73 -23.66 0.26
C GLU A 233 13.72 -22.39 1.14
N THR A 234 12.65 -22.20 1.92
CA THR A 234 12.55 -21.08 2.87
C THR A 234 13.71 -21.12 3.87
N SER A 235 13.98 -22.29 4.46
CA SER A 235 15.09 -22.46 5.41
C SER A 235 16.45 -22.21 4.75
N ALA A 236 16.71 -22.77 3.57
CA ALA A 236 17.96 -22.55 2.84
C ALA A 236 18.19 -21.07 2.48
N LEU A 237 17.12 -20.38 2.06
CA LEU A 237 17.19 -18.95 1.73
C LEU A 237 17.48 -18.09 2.98
N CYS A 238 16.82 -18.40 4.10
CA CYS A 238 17.07 -17.73 5.38
C CYS A 238 18.49 -17.96 5.88
N GLU A 239 19.02 -19.18 5.79
CA GLU A 239 20.39 -19.50 6.19
C GLU A 239 21.41 -18.78 5.33
N THR A 240 21.26 -18.83 4.00
CA THR A 240 22.18 -18.22 3.03
C THR A 240 22.26 -16.70 3.21
N ASN A 241 21.14 -16.05 3.52
CA ASN A 241 21.06 -14.60 3.66
C ASN A 241 21.07 -14.13 5.12
N SER A 242 21.31 -15.04 6.08
CA SER A 242 21.27 -14.75 7.52
C SER A 242 19.99 -14.03 7.97
N ILE A 243 18.84 -14.39 7.38
CA ILE A 243 17.54 -13.78 7.68
C ILE A 243 17.05 -14.32 9.01
N GLN A 244 17.08 -13.47 10.04
CA GLN A 244 16.54 -13.75 11.36
C GLN A 244 15.19 -13.05 11.52
N ASN A 245 14.14 -13.68 11.00
CA ASN A 245 12.79 -13.13 11.06
C ASN A 245 11.88 -14.07 11.87
N SER A 246 11.45 -13.59 13.04
CA SER A 246 10.60 -14.34 13.98
C SER A 246 9.25 -14.75 13.38
N ARG A 247 8.66 -13.92 12.52
CA ARG A 247 7.41 -14.22 11.81
C ARG A 247 7.60 -15.39 10.84
N ILE A 248 8.66 -15.36 10.02
CA ILE A 248 8.98 -16.45 9.09
C ILE A 248 9.20 -17.75 9.86
N ASN A 249 9.97 -17.69 10.95
CA ASN A 249 10.22 -18.86 11.78
C ASN A 249 8.94 -19.41 12.40
N CYS A 250 8.08 -18.53 12.95
CA CYS A 250 6.80 -18.90 13.55
C CYS A 250 5.87 -19.59 12.53
N LEU A 251 5.61 -18.94 11.39
CA LEU A 251 4.75 -19.47 10.34
C LEU A 251 5.28 -20.78 9.75
N SER A 252 6.61 -20.91 9.62
CA SER A 252 7.23 -22.16 9.16
C SER A 252 6.98 -23.32 10.13
N GLN A 253 6.99 -23.06 11.44
CA GLN A 253 6.63 -24.08 12.43
C GLN A 253 5.14 -24.43 12.36
N ILE A 254 4.26 -23.46 12.15
CA ILE A 254 2.81 -23.73 12.00
C ILE A 254 2.55 -24.58 10.76
N ALA A 255 3.15 -24.25 9.62
CA ALA A 255 3.04 -25.03 8.39
C ALA A 255 3.55 -26.47 8.58
N ARG A 256 4.70 -26.66 9.27
CA ARG A 256 5.19 -28.00 9.65
C ARG A 256 4.21 -28.76 10.54
N GLY A 257 3.57 -28.07 11.49
CA GLY A 257 2.54 -28.66 12.34
C GLY A 257 1.33 -29.17 11.54
N ILE A 258 0.85 -28.36 10.60
CA ILE A 258 -0.21 -28.76 9.66
C ILE A 258 0.23 -29.98 8.82
N LEU A 259 1.46 -30.00 8.31
CA LEU A 259 1.96 -31.16 7.56
C LEU A 259 2.01 -32.43 8.40
N CYS A 260 2.45 -32.33 9.67
CA CYS A 260 2.42 -33.46 10.59
C CYS A 260 0.99 -33.99 10.77
N LEU A 261 0.00 -33.11 10.92
CA LEU A 261 -1.42 -33.51 10.96
C LEU A 261 -1.86 -34.22 9.68
N LYS A 262 -1.55 -33.67 8.51
CA LYS A 262 -1.90 -34.29 7.21
C LYS A 262 -1.24 -35.66 7.02
N LYS A 263 -0.07 -35.88 7.63
CA LYS A 263 0.64 -37.17 7.65
C LYS A 263 0.17 -38.12 8.77
N GLY A 264 -0.79 -37.71 9.61
CA GLY A 264 -1.28 -38.50 10.75
C GLY A 264 -0.37 -38.51 11.98
N ASN A 265 0.63 -37.63 12.05
CA ASN A 265 1.55 -37.49 13.17
C ASN A 265 1.10 -36.37 14.13
N GLN A 266 0.24 -36.69 15.08
CA GLN A 266 -0.29 -35.70 16.02
C GLN A 266 0.78 -35.17 16.99
N ASP A 267 1.68 -36.03 17.48
CA ASP A 267 2.74 -35.62 18.40
C ASP A 267 3.73 -34.63 17.74
N GLY A 268 4.10 -34.92 16.49
CA GLY A 268 4.92 -34.02 15.69
C GLY A 268 4.22 -32.69 15.41
N ALA A 269 2.90 -32.71 15.20
CA ALA A 269 2.13 -31.48 15.01
C ALA A 269 2.16 -30.61 16.27
N GLU A 270 1.92 -31.20 17.44
CA GLU A 270 1.88 -30.48 18.71
C GLU A 270 3.24 -29.86 19.07
N ASP A 271 4.34 -30.57 18.81
CA ASP A 271 5.69 -30.03 19.03
C ASP A 271 5.99 -28.83 18.12
N ASN A 272 5.62 -28.90 16.85
CA ASN A 272 5.79 -27.79 15.91
C ASN A 272 4.90 -26.59 16.27
N PHE A 273 3.62 -26.82 16.60
CA PHE A 273 2.74 -25.74 17.06
C PHE A 273 3.26 -25.07 18.32
N ARG A 274 3.75 -25.83 19.30
CA ARG A 274 4.37 -25.29 20.52
C ARG A 274 5.58 -24.41 20.20
N LYS A 275 6.45 -24.86 19.29
CA LYS A 275 7.60 -24.05 18.82
C LYS A 275 7.15 -22.76 18.14
N GLY A 276 6.12 -22.83 17.29
CA GLY A 276 5.54 -21.66 16.63
C GLY A 276 4.99 -20.64 17.62
N VAL A 277 4.23 -21.09 18.61
CA VAL A 277 3.70 -20.24 19.70
C VAL A 277 4.82 -19.62 20.52
N ALA A 278 5.82 -20.39 20.95
CA ALA A 278 6.96 -19.87 21.72
C ALA A 278 7.75 -18.79 20.94
N LEU A 279 7.87 -18.92 19.62
CA LEU A 279 8.46 -17.90 18.77
C LEU A 279 7.62 -16.62 18.73
N ALA A 280 6.28 -16.74 18.69
CA ALA A 280 5.39 -15.58 18.74
C ALA A 280 5.42 -14.89 20.11
N GLU A 281 5.46 -15.66 21.21
CA GLU A 281 5.63 -15.13 22.57
C GLU A 281 6.93 -14.32 22.71
N ALA A 282 8.02 -14.79 22.08
CA ALA A 282 9.30 -14.08 22.09
C ALA A 282 9.28 -12.74 21.33
N VAL A 283 8.34 -12.55 20.40
CA VAL A 283 8.13 -11.26 19.71
C VAL A 283 7.46 -10.23 20.62
N ASN A 284 6.72 -10.69 21.64
CA ASN A 284 6.03 -9.84 22.61
C ASN A 284 5.09 -8.82 21.96
N ASP A 285 4.33 -9.30 20.97
CA ASP A 285 3.23 -8.57 20.31
C ASP A 285 1.93 -9.35 20.53
N ASP A 286 1.04 -8.78 21.34
CA ASP A 286 -0.21 -9.42 21.77
C ASP A 286 -1.13 -9.76 20.58
N GLU A 287 -1.14 -8.94 19.54
CA GLU A 287 -1.98 -9.16 18.37
C GLU A 287 -1.42 -10.29 17.51
N VAL A 288 -0.10 -10.33 17.33
CA VAL A 288 0.56 -11.45 16.64
C VAL A 288 0.37 -12.76 17.40
N LEU A 289 0.53 -12.74 18.72
CA LEU A 289 0.35 -13.94 19.56
C LEU A 289 -1.09 -14.46 19.46
N LYS A 290 -2.08 -13.56 19.52
CA LYS A 290 -3.49 -13.91 19.34
C LYS A 290 -3.75 -14.55 17.97
N GLN A 291 -3.25 -13.96 16.89
CA GLN A 291 -3.40 -14.49 15.53
C GLN A 291 -2.75 -15.88 15.40
N VAL A 292 -1.56 -16.07 15.96
CA VAL A 292 -0.88 -17.37 15.97
C VAL A 292 -1.69 -18.42 16.73
N HIS A 293 -2.23 -18.08 17.89
CA HIS A 293 -3.12 -18.99 18.62
C HIS A 293 -4.37 -19.36 17.83
N GLU A 294 -4.99 -18.39 17.14
CA GLU A 294 -6.15 -18.64 16.29
C GLU A 294 -5.81 -19.62 15.15
N LEU A 295 -4.70 -19.39 14.44
CA LEU A 295 -4.22 -20.28 13.37
C LEU A 295 -3.92 -21.70 13.87
N VAL A 296 -3.22 -21.82 15.00
CA VAL A 296 -2.89 -23.11 15.61
C VAL A 296 -4.15 -23.85 16.05
N ASN A 297 -5.10 -23.16 16.68
CA ASN A 297 -6.34 -23.77 17.14
C ASN A 297 -7.22 -24.22 15.98
N ASP A 298 -7.30 -23.43 14.91
CA ASP A 298 -8.01 -23.81 13.68
C ASP A 298 -7.36 -25.05 13.04
N ALA A 299 -6.02 -25.07 12.91
CA ALA A 299 -5.28 -26.22 12.39
C ALA A 299 -5.50 -27.48 13.25
N LYS A 300 -5.46 -27.36 14.58
CA LYS A 300 -5.74 -28.46 15.51
C LYS A 300 -7.17 -28.99 15.38
N ALA A 301 -8.14 -28.09 15.30
CA ALA A 301 -9.55 -28.45 15.14
C ALA A 301 -9.79 -29.21 13.83
N LYS A 302 -9.21 -28.73 12.71
CA LYS A 302 -9.25 -29.42 11.41
C LYS A 302 -8.52 -30.76 11.42
N GLY A 303 -7.45 -30.88 12.22
CA GLY A 303 -6.64 -32.10 12.37
C GLY A 303 -7.13 -33.09 13.43
N GLY A 304 -8.27 -32.83 14.09
CA GLY A 304 -8.84 -33.71 15.11
C GLY A 304 -8.07 -33.75 16.43
N ILE A 305 -7.24 -32.74 16.73
CA ILE A 305 -6.61 -32.56 18.05
C ILE A 305 -7.57 -31.76 18.94
N GLN A 306 -7.78 -32.20 20.18
CA GLN A 306 -8.61 -31.45 21.14
C GLN A 306 -7.97 -30.09 21.44
N VAL A 307 -8.74 -29.02 21.19
CA VAL A 307 -8.35 -27.65 21.54
C VAL A 307 -8.73 -27.41 23.00
N THR A 308 -7.77 -27.41 23.91
CA THR A 308 -7.98 -26.91 25.27
C THR A 308 -7.94 -25.38 25.23
N THR A 309 -9.10 -24.74 25.15
CA THR A 309 -9.20 -23.31 25.42
C THR A 309 -8.92 -23.10 26.91
N ASN A 310 -7.67 -22.83 27.27
CA ASN A 310 -7.34 -22.24 28.57
C ASN A 310 -7.79 -20.78 28.54
N THR A 311 -9.11 -20.57 28.60
CA THR A 311 -9.68 -19.29 28.98
C THR A 311 -9.31 -19.07 30.45
N PRO A 312 -8.60 -17.99 30.83
CA PRO A 312 -8.51 -17.64 32.23
C PRO A 312 -9.92 -17.25 32.68
N VAL A 313 -10.60 -18.15 33.39
CA VAL A 313 -11.85 -17.83 34.09
C VAL A 313 -11.48 -16.89 35.23
N LYS A 314 -11.62 -15.59 35.00
CA LYS A 314 -11.93 -14.66 36.09
C LYS A 314 -13.44 -14.52 36.16
N GLU A 315 -13.96 -15.08 37.24
CA GLU A 315 -15.33 -15.07 37.69
C GLU A 315 -15.96 -13.67 37.61
N ALA A 316 -17.20 -13.64 37.14
CA ALA A 316 -17.97 -12.46 36.86
C ALA A 316 -18.38 -11.69 38.13
N ALA A 317 -18.22 -10.37 38.10
CA ALA A 317 -19.13 -9.45 38.79
C ALA A 317 -20.03 -8.79 37.73
N GLN A 318 -21.32 -9.15 37.73
CA GLN A 318 -22.34 -8.58 36.86
C GLN A 318 -22.71 -7.15 37.29
N VAL A 319 -22.70 -6.20 36.34
CA VAL A 319 -23.55 -5.00 36.32
C VAL A 319 -23.96 -4.72 34.85
N PRO A 320 -25.21 -4.33 34.53
CA PRO A 320 -25.80 -4.57 33.21
C PRO A 320 -25.73 -3.42 32.19
N LYS A 321 -25.63 -3.82 30.90
CA LYS A 321 -26.03 -3.20 29.61
C LYS A 321 -25.75 -1.72 29.31
N LYS A 322 -24.93 -1.47 28.27
CA LYS A 322 -25.36 -0.75 27.05
C LYS A 322 -24.51 -1.08 25.80
N ALA A 323 -25.24 -1.28 24.71
CA ALA A 323 -24.92 -1.48 23.28
C ALA A 323 -23.48 -1.34 22.74
N ALA A 324 -23.09 -2.39 21.99
CA ALA A 324 -22.26 -2.47 20.79
C ALA A 324 -21.28 -1.32 20.50
N ALA A 325 -19.99 -1.58 20.76
CA ALA A 325 -18.87 -0.89 20.12
C ALA A 325 -18.25 -1.83 19.08
N ALA A 326 -18.11 -1.32 17.86
CA ALA A 326 -17.51 -2.01 16.73
C ALA A 326 -16.04 -2.37 17.00
N ALA A 327 -15.62 -3.52 16.48
CA ALA A 327 -14.27 -4.04 16.55
C ALA A 327 -13.28 -3.06 15.89
N SER A 328 -12.22 -2.71 16.62
CA SER A 328 -11.11 -1.90 16.13
C SER A 328 -10.20 -2.74 15.22
N THR A 329 -10.04 -2.32 13.97
CA THR A 329 -9.02 -2.81 13.05
C THR A 329 -7.62 -2.30 13.45
N PRO A 330 -6.53 -3.07 13.20
CA PRO A 330 -5.18 -2.63 13.52
C PRO A 330 -4.73 -1.51 12.57
N LYS A 331 -4.23 -0.40 13.11
CA LYS A 331 -3.65 0.70 12.34
C LYS A 331 -2.22 0.35 11.92
N THR A 332 -1.97 0.24 10.62
CA THR A 332 -0.62 0.20 10.05
C THR A 332 -0.23 1.56 9.47
N TYR A 333 0.99 1.96 9.82
CA TYR A 333 1.81 3.10 9.38
C TYR A 333 1.72 4.45 10.15
N PRO A 334 2.84 4.91 10.75
CA PRO A 334 2.90 6.16 11.49
C PRO A 334 3.09 7.33 10.52
N GLY A 335 2.00 8.01 10.20
CA GLY A 335 2.06 9.38 9.68
C GLY A 335 2.63 10.30 10.75
N THR A 336 3.68 11.02 10.39
CA THR A 336 4.38 12.03 11.19
C THR A 336 3.42 12.88 12.03
N ALA A 337 3.67 12.93 13.33
CA ALA A 337 2.96 13.80 14.26
C ALA A 337 3.06 15.26 13.78
N ILE A 338 1.95 15.83 13.32
CA ILE A 338 1.82 17.26 13.06
C ILE A 338 1.87 17.97 14.41
N ARG A 339 3.01 18.60 14.71
CA ARG A 339 3.11 19.53 15.84
C ARG A 339 2.20 20.72 15.55
N LYS A 340 1.19 20.94 16.41
CA LYS A 340 0.48 22.22 16.50
C LYS A 340 1.50 23.31 16.81
N LYS A 341 1.55 24.35 15.96
CA LYS A 341 2.15 25.63 16.30
C LYS A 341 1.00 26.62 16.48
N ASP A 342 0.89 27.15 17.68
CA ASP A 342 -0.07 28.19 18.02
C ASP A 342 0.22 29.48 17.25
N ALA A 343 -0.83 30.26 17.03
CA ALA A 343 -0.87 31.47 16.22
C ALA A 343 0.08 32.58 16.72
N ALA A 344 0.81 33.20 15.78
CA ALA A 344 0.93 34.67 15.60
C ALA A 344 2.18 35.01 14.79
N GLY A 345 2.00 35.70 13.65
CA GLY A 345 3.06 36.36 12.89
C GLY A 345 2.81 36.30 11.39
N PHE A 346 2.83 37.44 10.71
CA PHE A 346 2.89 37.51 9.25
C PHE A 346 4.23 36.93 8.80
N ASP A 347 4.23 35.68 8.33
CA ASP A 347 5.38 35.02 7.73
C ASP A 347 5.24 35.07 6.21
N LEU A 348 6.25 35.66 5.55
CA LEU A 348 6.29 35.77 4.09
C LEU A 348 6.23 34.39 3.43
N SER A 349 6.74 33.34 4.09
CA SER A 349 6.76 31.97 3.59
C SER A 349 5.37 31.36 3.42
N ASP A 350 4.41 31.69 4.29
CA ASP A 350 3.00 31.26 4.20
C ASP A 350 2.26 31.90 3.00
N HIS A 351 2.83 32.97 2.45
CA HIS A 351 2.24 33.77 1.38
C HIS A 351 2.99 33.60 0.05
N ILE A 352 4.09 32.83 0.01
CA ILE A 352 4.81 32.50 -1.23
C ILE A 352 3.87 31.84 -2.25
N PRO A 353 3.01 30.85 -1.90
CA PRO A 353 2.07 30.28 -2.86
C PRO A 353 1.10 31.32 -3.43
N LEU A 354 0.62 32.25 -2.59
CA LEU A 354 -0.28 33.33 -2.99
C LEU A 354 0.43 34.36 -3.89
N LEU A 355 1.69 34.69 -3.60
CA LEU A 355 2.48 35.62 -4.42
C LEU A 355 2.81 35.03 -5.80
N VAL A 356 3.13 33.74 -5.86
CA VAL A 356 3.33 33.03 -7.14
C VAL A 356 2.00 32.92 -7.90
N PHE A 357 0.88 32.68 -7.21
CA PHE A 357 -0.45 32.66 -7.81
C PHE A 357 -0.89 34.03 -8.35
N ILE A 358 -0.62 35.13 -7.64
CA ILE A 358 -0.90 36.49 -8.09
C ILE A 358 -0.06 36.81 -9.34
N ALA A 359 1.21 36.41 -9.35
CA ALA A 359 2.07 36.53 -10.53
C ALA A 359 1.51 35.73 -11.72
N PHE A 360 0.98 34.53 -11.47
CA PHE A 360 0.32 33.72 -12.49
C PHE A 360 -0.99 34.33 -13.00
N LEU A 361 -1.90 34.79 -12.13
CA LEU A 361 -3.17 35.41 -12.56
C LEU A 361 -2.90 36.62 -13.46
N ALA A 362 -1.88 37.42 -13.15
CA ALA A 362 -1.46 38.53 -13.99
C ALA A 362 -0.99 38.09 -15.39
N ILE A 363 -0.37 36.92 -15.52
CA ILE A 363 0.09 36.35 -16.80
C ILE A 363 -1.08 35.68 -17.55
N PHE A 364 -1.89 34.89 -16.86
CA PHE A 364 -3.03 34.15 -17.42
C PHE A 364 -4.11 35.09 -18.00
N PHE A 365 -4.54 36.11 -17.24
CA PHE A 365 -5.53 37.07 -17.75
C PHE A 365 -5.01 37.90 -18.94
N HIS A 366 -3.69 38.06 -19.08
CA HIS A 366 -3.12 38.73 -20.24
C HIS A 366 -3.13 37.83 -21.48
N LEU A 367 -2.74 36.56 -21.34
CA LEU A 367 -2.72 35.58 -22.43
C LEU A 367 -4.11 35.22 -22.97
N VAL A 368 -5.14 35.23 -22.11
CA VAL A 368 -6.54 34.96 -22.51
C VAL A 368 -7.25 36.22 -23.04
N SER A 369 -6.62 37.41 -22.94
CA SER A 369 -7.14 38.68 -23.46
C SER A 369 -6.66 39.04 -24.88
N GLN A 370 -5.90 38.15 -25.54
CA GLN A 370 -5.52 38.20 -26.94
C GLN A 370 -6.24 37.09 -27.71
#